data_AF-A0A2M7V592-F1
#
_entry.id   AF-A0A2M7V592-F1
#
_cell.length_a   1.000
_cell.length_b   1.000
_cell.length_c   1.000
_cell.angle_alpha   90.00
_cell.angle_beta   90.00
_cell.angle_gamma   90.00
#
_symmetry.space_group_name_H-M   'P 1'
#
loop_
_entity.id
_entity.type
_entity.pdbx_description
1 polymer ?
#
loop_
_entity_poly.entity_id
_entity_poly.type
_entity_poly.pdbx_seq_one_letter_code
_entity_poly.pdbx_strand_id
1 'polypeptide(L)'
;MFNMKKKFLIGVVTLLLLGGFLFYRNIYTASGIETDTKVIAIPSGLSVREIAVLLEEQGIVSSSNILVRYLVWKNMDTKIQHGDITFVPPHSIAHVAMELTNPQGRKEREMRVLPG
;
A
#
# COMPACT_ATOMS: atom_id res chain seq x y z
N MET A 1 -46.11 -5.07 -3.77
CA MET A 1 -45.71 -6.28 -3.02
C MET A 1 -44.36 -6.75 -3.57
N PHE A 2 -43.23 -6.49 -2.89
CA PHE A 2 -41.90 -6.85 -3.41
C PHE A 2 -41.72 -8.38 -3.40
N ASN A 3 -41.57 -8.99 -4.58
CA ASN A 3 -41.35 -10.44 -4.74
C ASN A 3 -40.18 -10.91 -3.86
N MET A 4 -40.35 -12.01 -3.13
CA MET A 4 -39.35 -12.52 -2.18
C MET A 4 -37.96 -12.72 -2.80
N LYS A 5 -37.92 -13.08 -4.10
CA LYS A 5 -36.68 -13.20 -4.88
C LYS A 5 -35.95 -11.87 -5.05
N LYS A 6 -36.67 -10.75 -5.21
CA LYS A 6 -36.09 -9.40 -5.27
C LYS A 6 -35.54 -8.95 -3.92
N LYS A 7 -36.20 -9.28 -2.81
CA LYS A 7 -35.69 -8.98 -1.46
C LYS A 7 -34.41 -9.74 -1.14
N PHE A 8 -34.35 -11.02 -1.54
CA PHE A 8 -33.14 -11.83 -1.41
C PHE A 8 -31.99 -11.25 -2.26
N LEU A 9 -32.28 -10.90 -3.52
CA LEU A 9 -31.28 -10.31 -4.41
C LEU A 9 -30.75 -8.96 -3.90
N ILE A 10 -31.64 -8.10 -3.37
CA ILE A 10 -31.23 -6.84 -2.72
C ILE A 10 -30.33 -7.12 -1.51
N GLY A 11 -30.66 -8.09 -0.66
CA GLY A 11 -29.84 -8.46 0.49
C GLY A 11 -28.43 -8.92 0.09
N VAL A 12 -28.30 -9.74 -0.96
CA VAL A 12 -27.01 -10.20 -1.47
C VAL A 12 -26.19 -9.03 -2.04
N VAL A 13 -26.81 -8.14 -2.81
CA VAL A 13 -26.12 -6.96 -3.35
C VAL A 13 -25.67 -6.02 -2.23
N THR A 14 -26.50 -5.78 -1.23
CA THR A 14 -26.13 -4.95 -0.07
C THR A 14 -24.97 -5.58 0.71
N LEU A 15 -24.95 -6.90 0.89
CA LEU A 15 -23.86 -7.61 1.55
C LEU A 15 -22.54 -7.50 0.76
N LEU A 16 -22.60 -7.61 -0.57
CA LEU A 16 -21.43 -7.45 -1.44
C LEU A 16 -20.90 -6.01 -1.43
N LEU A 17 -21.79 -5.02 -1.45
CA LEU A 17 -21.40 -3.61 -1.37
C LEU A 17 -20.79 -3.26 -0.02
N LEU A 18 -21.35 -3.75 1.09
CA LEU A 18 -20.77 -3.58 2.43
C LEU A 18 -19.43 -4.30 2.57
N GLY A 19 -19.33 -5.55 2.09
CA GLY A 19 -18.08 -6.30 2.11
C GLY A 19 -16.99 -5.63 1.27
N GLY A 20 -17.33 -5.17 0.07
CA GLY A 20 -16.44 -4.39 -0.80
C GLY A 20 -16.03 -3.06 -0.18
N PHE A 21 -16.96 -2.34 0.46
CA PHE A 21 -16.67 -1.09 1.16
C PHE A 21 -15.74 -1.29 2.37
N LEU A 22 -15.96 -2.32 3.18
CA LEU A 22 -15.08 -2.66 4.29
C LEU A 22 -13.69 -3.09 3.82
N PHE A 23 -13.62 -3.88 2.75
CA PHE A 23 -12.37 -4.30 2.13
C PHE A 23 -11.60 -3.12 1.53
N TYR A 24 -12.30 -2.23 0.82
CA TYR A 24 -11.74 -0.98 0.32
C TYR A 24 -11.22 -0.12 1.48
N ARG A 25 -12.04 0.09 2.53
CA ARG A 25 -11.60 0.83 3.70
C ARG A 25 -10.33 0.25 4.30
N ASN A 26 -10.22 -1.08 4.44
CA ASN A 26 -9.02 -1.70 4.98
C ASN A 26 -7.74 -1.43 4.14
N ILE A 27 -7.87 -1.35 2.81
CA ILE A 27 -6.74 -1.03 1.93
C ILE A 27 -6.34 0.45 2.01
N TYR A 28 -7.32 1.35 2.17
CA TYR A 28 -7.11 2.80 2.06
C TYR A 28 -7.01 3.53 3.40
N THR A 29 -7.29 2.88 4.53
CA THR A 29 -7.13 3.48 5.86
C THR A 29 -5.76 3.09 6.42
N ALA A 30 -4.90 4.08 6.65
CA ALA A 30 -3.54 3.90 7.13
C ALA A 30 -3.51 3.00 8.38
N SER A 31 -2.93 1.82 8.22
CA SER A 31 -2.72 0.82 9.27
C SER A 31 -1.22 0.61 9.52
N GLY A 32 -0.41 1.65 9.31
CA GLY A 32 0.97 1.65 9.79
C GLY A 32 0.91 1.73 11.31
N ILE A 33 1.43 0.70 11.99
CA ILE A 33 1.47 0.64 13.46
C ILE A 33 2.47 1.68 14.02
N GLU A 34 3.39 2.16 13.18
CA GLU A 34 4.48 3.02 13.61
C GLU A 34 4.37 4.46 13.09
N THR A 35 4.56 5.40 14.01
CA THR A 35 4.53 6.85 13.78
C THR A 35 5.89 7.42 13.38
N ASP A 36 6.95 6.60 13.40
CA ASP A 36 8.32 7.03 13.16
C ASP A 36 8.80 6.76 11.74
N THR A 37 9.58 7.70 11.21
CA THR A 37 10.26 7.56 9.93
C THR A 37 11.32 6.47 10.02
N LYS A 38 11.24 5.47 9.15
CA LYS A 38 12.21 4.36 9.08
C LYS A 38 12.96 4.35 7.76
N VAL A 39 14.25 4.02 7.83
CA VAL A 39 15.07 3.73 6.65
C VAL A 39 15.24 2.22 6.57
N ILE A 40 14.76 1.61 5.49
CA ILE A 40 14.90 0.18 5.25
C ILE A 40 15.79 -0.03 4.03
N ALA A 41 16.82 -0.85 4.21
CA ALA A 41 17.66 -1.31 3.12
C ALA A 41 16.94 -2.42 2.35
N ILE A 42 16.68 -2.21 1.06
CA ILE A 42 16.12 -3.22 0.16
C ILE A 42 17.28 -3.89 -0.60
N PRO A 43 17.63 -5.16 -0.28
CA PRO A 43 18.69 -5.87 -0.97
C PRO A 43 18.36 -6.07 -2.45
N SER A 44 19.39 -6.00 -3.29
CA SER A 44 19.26 -6.38 -4.70
C SER A 44 19.05 -7.90 -4.82
N GLY A 45 18.22 -8.31 -5.78
CA GLY A 45 17.94 -9.72 -6.04
C GLY A 45 16.81 -10.34 -5.23
N LEU A 46 16.22 -9.62 -4.26
CA LEU A 46 14.96 -10.05 -3.64
C LEU A 46 13.81 -9.95 -4.62
N SER A 47 12.92 -10.93 -4.57
CA SER A 47 11.62 -10.89 -5.24
C SER A 47 10.69 -9.87 -4.59
N VAL A 48 9.71 -9.39 -5.36
CA VAL A 48 8.65 -8.48 -4.88
C VAL A 48 7.95 -9.03 -3.63
N ARG A 49 7.81 -10.35 -3.55
CA ARG A 49 7.18 -11.01 -2.39
C ARG A 49 8.06 -10.93 -1.16
N GLU A 50 9.36 -11.18 -1.29
CA GLU A 50 10.30 -11.08 -0.17
C GLU A 50 10.43 -9.65 0.33
N ILE A 51 10.46 -8.67 -0.58
CA ILE A 51 10.43 -7.24 -0.22
C ILE A 51 9.17 -6.90 0.56
N ALA A 52 8.00 -7.40 0.13
CA ALA A 52 6.75 -7.13 0.82
C ALA A 52 6.66 -7.78 2.21
N VAL A 53 7.23 -8.99 2.37
CA VAL A 53 7.35 -9.65 3.68
C VAL A 53 8.27 -8.87 4.61
N LEU A 54 9.45 -8.45 4.12
CA LEU A 54 10.36 -7.59 4.86
C LEU A 54 9.67 -6.32 5.38
N LEU A 55 8.88 -5.64 4.52
CA LEU A 55 8.17 -4.42 4.91
C LEU A 55 7.03 -4.67 5.91
N GLU A 56 6.40 -5.85 5.87
CA GLU A 56 5.40 -6.27 6.86
C GLU A 56 6.06 -6.54 8.22
N GLU A 57 7.18 -7.28 8.23
CA GLU A 57 7.97 -7.55 9.45
C GLU A 57 8.50 -6.27 10.11
N GLN A 58 8.82 -5.25 9.31
CA GLN A 58 9.28 -3.94 9.80
C GLN A 58 8.13 -2.99 10.18
N GLY A 59 6.88 -3.43 10.05
CA GLY A 59 5.68 -2.65 10.41
C GLY A 59 5.35 -1.51 9.44
N ILE A 60 5.99 -1.47 8.27
CA ILE A 60 5.77 -0.44 7.23
C ILE A 60 4.44 -0.68 6.51
N VAL A 61 4.08 -1.95 6.30
CA VAL A 61 2.78 -2.34 5.74
C VAL A 61 2.08 -3.33 6.66
N SER A 62 0.75 -3.30 6.66
CA SER A 62 -0.07 -4.22 7.46
C SER A 62 -0.17 -5.62 6.85
N SER A 63 0.11 -5.77 5.56
CA SER A 63 0.08 -7.07 4.89
C SER A 63 0.92 -7.08 3.61
N SER A 64 1.88 -8.00 3.55
CA SER A 64 2.69 -8.26 2.36
C SER A 64 1.83 -8.65 1.15
N ASN A 65 0.82 -9.49 1.34
CA ASN A 65 -0.05 -9.95 0.26
C ASN A 65 -0.83 -8.81 -0.41
N ILE A 66 -1.26 -7.81 0.38
CA ILE A 66 -1.96 -6.63 -0.16
C ILE A 66 -0.99 -5.78 -0.97
N LEU A 67 0.23 -5.55 -0.46
CA LEU A 67 1.26 -4.79 -1.17
C LEU A 67 1.65 -5.47 -2.50
N VAL A 68 1.93 -6.78 -2.50
CA VAL A 68 2.26 -7.53 -3.71
C VAL A 68 1.13 -7.42 -4.73
N ARG A 69 -0.12 -7.66 -4.31
CA ARG A 69 -1.28 -7.59 -5.21
C ARG A 69 -1.45 -6.18 -5.79
N TYR A 70 -1.23 -5.15 -4.98
CA TYR A 70 -1.29 -3.76 -5.43
C TYR A 70 -0.21 -3.46 -6.48
N LEU A 71 1.03 -3.84 -6.20
CA LEU A 71 2.17 -3.65 -7.11
C LEU A 71 1.94 -4.33 -8.46
N VAL A 72 1.50 -5.59 -8.45
CA VAL A 72 1.17 -6.33 -9.69
C VAL A 72 0.00 -5.69 -10.42
N TRP A 73 -1.08 -5.36 -9.72
CA TRP A 73 -2.26 -4.74 -10.34
C TRP A 73 -1.95 -3.39 -11.01
N LYS A 74 -0.98 -2.65 -10.46
CA LYS A 74 -0.52 -1.37 -11.00
C LYS A 74 0.68 -1.49 -11.96
N ASN A 75 1.16 -2.70 -12.26
CA ASN A 75 2.36 -2.95 -13.06
C ASN A 75 3.59 -2.18 -12.53
N MET A 76 3.70 -2.11 -11.20
CA MET A 76 4.77 -1.45 -10.45
C MET A 76 5.81 -2.44 -9.92
N ASP A 77 5.49 -3.74 -9.95
CA ASP A 77 6.30 -4.86 -9.51
C ASP A 77 7.66 -4.95 -10.22
N THR A 78 7.75 -4.49 -11.47
CA THR A 78 8.99 -4.47 -12.26
C THR A 78 9.83 -3.21 -12.09
N LYS A 79 9.33 -2.20 -11.38
CA LYS A 79 9.96 -0.88 -11.24
C LYS A 79 10.54 -0.63 -9.85
N ILE A 80 10.57 -1.67 -9.02
CA ILE A 80 11.04 -1.55 -7.64
C ILE A 80 12.54 -1.26 -7.64
N GLN A 81 12.93 -0.22 -6.91
CA GLN A 81 14.31 0.16 -6.71
C GLN A 81 14.88 -0.53 -5.47
N HIS A 82 16.17 -0.80 -5.50
CA HIS A 82 16.93 -1.40 -4.40
C HIS A 82 17.81 -0.34 -3.73
N GLY A 83 18.25 -0.61 -2.50
CA GLY A 83 19.03 0.31 -1.67
C GLY A 83 18.22 0.87 -0.50
N ASP A 84 18.73 1.94 0.11
CA ASP A 84 18.11 2.54 1.30
C ASP A 84 16.91 3.41 0.92
N ILE A 85 15.74 3.03 1.41
CA ILE A 85 14.48 3.73 1.16
C ILE A 85 13.93 4.24 2.49
N THR A 86 13.59 5.54 2.51
CA THR A 86 13.02 6.19 3.68
C THR A 86 11.50 6.17 3.61
N PHE A 87 10.87 5.60 4.62
CA PHE A 87 9.43 5.54 4.77
C PHE A 87 8.99 6.52 5.88
N VAL A 88 8.43 7.67 5.51
CA VAL A 88 7.81 8.68 6.40
C VAL A 88 6.31 8.43 6.65
N PRO A 89 5.84 8.14 7.88
CA PRO A 89 4.43 7.93 8.19
C PRO A 89 3.54 9.16 7.95
N PRO A 90 2.22 9.00 7.77
CA PRO A 90 1.47 7.73 7.72
C PRO A 90 1.58 7.03 6.36
N HIS A 91 1.82 5.71 6.40
CA HIS A 91 1.99 4.86 5.22
C HIS A 91 0.68 4.19 4.80
N SER A 92 0.20 4.50 3.59
CA SER A 92 -0.77 3.65 2.90
C SER A 92 -0.02 2.68 1.97
N ILE A 93 -0.63 1.54 1.62
CA ILE A 93 -0.06 0.59 0.67
C ILE A 93 0.34 1.28 -0.65
N ALA A 94 -0.49 2.22 -1.11
CA ALA A 94 -0.19 3.01 -2.30
C ALA A 94 1.05 3.89 -2.12
N HIS A 95 1.20 4.53 -0.94
CA HIS A 95 2.37 5.36 -0.63
C HIS A 95 3.65 4.52 -0.59
N VAL A 96 3.61 3.38 0.10
CA VAL A 96 4.75 2.45 0.16
C VAL A 96 5.14 1.95 -1.24
N ALA A 97 4.16 1.60 -2.08
CA ALA A 97 4.42 1.21 -3.46
C ALA A 97 5.08 2.33 -4.29
N MET A 98 4.68 3.58 -4.06
CA MET A 98 5.32 4.73 -4.70
C MET A 98 6.76 4.91 -4.22
N GLU A 99 7.02 4.87 -2.91
CA GLU A 99 8.38 5.00 -2.38
C GLU A 99 9.29 3.86 -2.84
N LEU A 100 8.76 2.64 -3.01
CA LEU A 100 9.50 1.51 -3.58
C LEU A 100 9.90 1.70 -5.05
N THR A 101 9.09 2.38 -5.84
CA THR A 101 9.31 2.52 -7.30
C THR A 101 9.97 3.83 -7.69
N ASN A 102 9.84 4.86 -6.85
CA ASN A 102 10.46 6.15 -7.04
C ASN A 102 10.94 6.77 -5.71
N PRO A 103 11.96 6.19 -5.06
CA PRO A 103 12.47 6.67 -3.76
C PRO A 103 13.05 8.10 -3.82
N GLN A 104 13.52 8.53 -5.00
CA GLN A 104 14.24 9.80 -5.17
C GLN A 104 13.34 11.00 -5.48
N GLY A 105 12.06 10.77 -5.83
CA GLY A 105 11.13 11.85 -6.20
C GLY A 105 10.83 12.87 -5.08
N ARG A 106 11.20 12.56 -3.83
CA ARG A 106 11.02 13.43 -2.65
C ARG A 106 12.27 14.23 -2.27
N LYS A 107 13.48 13.66 -2.37
CA LYS A 107 14.74 14.38 -2.03
C LYS A 107 14.91 15.67 -2.85
N GLU A 108 14.44 15.68 -4.10
CA GLU A 108 14.52 16.84 -4.98
C GLU A 108 13.47 17.92 -4.71
N ARG A 109 12.33 17.57 -4.10
CA ARG A 109 11.26 18.53 -3.76
C ARG A 109 11.54 19.29 -2.47
N GLU A 110 12.25 18.67 -1.51
CA GLU A 110 12.69 19.35 -0.29
C GLU A 110 13.88 20.30 -0.55
N MET A 111 14.73 20.02 -1.55
CA MET A 111 15.85 20.90 -1.91
C MET A 111 15.45 22.18 -2.67
N ARG A 112 14.22 22.29 -3.20
CA ARG A 112 13.74 23.53 -3.86
C ARG A 112 13.25 24.60 -2.88
N VAL A 113 13.23 24.32 -1.57
CA VAL A 113 12.83 25.29 -0.54
C VAL A 113 14.06 25.84 0.18
N LEU A 114 15.03 26.36 -0.58
CA LEU A 114 15.98 27.35 -0.04
C LEU A 114 15.45 28.73 -0.44
N PRO A 115 14.80 29.49 0.47
CA PRO A 115 14.62 30.91 0.25
C PRO A 115 16.02 31.56 0.25
N GLY A 116 16.39 32.15 -0.89
CA GLY A 116 17.45 33.16 -0.95
C GLY A 116 17.00 34.46 -0.32
#